data_AF-A0A640KGK6-F1
#
_entry.id   AF-A0A640KGK6-F1
#
_cell.length_a   1.000
_cell.length_b   1.000
_cell.length_c   1.000
_cell.angle_alpha   90.00
_cell.angle_beta   90.00
_cell.angle_gamma   90.00
#
_symmetry.space_group_name_H-M   'P 1'
#
loop_
_entity.id
_entity.type
_entity.pdbx_description
1 polymer ?
#
loop_
_entity_poly.entity_id
_entity_poly.type
_entity_poly.pdbx_seq_one_letter_code
_entity_poly.pdbx_strand_id
1 'polypeptide(L)'
;MERVRIRYVLTGACPSTYSGRVVQSLVALKQPNGTDTTIEMLKAQLRSHWPEDMKELAECISDSRIRVLKAGCVLNDGDSLAQHLTASEREACLVSGDTTAGDANDEIQQPSVLMHVVIQGNRAPQAEDSKEKSKMSSTLEGGNSGEGHEVKKDSCCCVM
;
A
#
# COMPACT_ATOMS: atom_id res chain seq x y z
N MET A 1 -13.52 23.94 1.81
CA MET A 1 -13.24 22.70 1.03
C MET A 1 -13.49 21.52 1.94
N GLU A 2 -14.17 20.48 1.45
CA GLU A 2 -14.42 19.26 2.21
C GLU A 2 -13.11 18.51 2.46
N ARG A 3 -12.86 18.17 3.73
CA ARG A 3 -11.71 17.37 4.14
C ARG A 3 -12.19 16.11 4.83
N VAL A 4 -11.44 15.04 4.70
CA VAL A 4 -11.68 13.78 5.41
C VAL A 4 -10.55 13.54 6.40
N ARG A 5 -10.91 13.03 7.57
CA ARG A 5 -9.94 12.57 8.56
C ARG A 5 -9.47 11.16 8.24
N ILE A 6 -8.17 10.99 8.11
CA ILE A 6 -7.55 9.69 7.83
C ILE A 6 -6.55 9.37 8.94
N ARG A 7 -6.61 8.14 9.44
CA ARG A 7 -5.59 7.54 10.30
C ARG A 7 -4.80 6.52 9.49
N TYR A 8 -3.51 6.74 9.38
CA TYR A 8 -2.56 5.87 8.72
C TYR A 8 -1.85 4.99 9.73
N VAL A 9 -1.96 3.67 9.58
CA VAL A 9 -1.11 2.72 10.31
C VAL A 9 0.15 2.49 9.51
N LEU A 10 1.30 2.78 10.10
CA LEU A 10 2.60 2.58 9.49
C LEU A 10 3.02 1.12 9.58
N THR A 11 3.42 0.53 8.45
CA THR A 11 3.81 -0.89 8.37
C THR A 11 4.87 -1.12 7.30
N GLY A 12 5.42 -2.33 7.25
CA GLY A 12 6.41 -2.74 6.26
C GLY A 12 7.85 -2.45 6.70
N ALA A 13 8.68 -2.04 5.74
CA ALA A 13 10.12 -1.78 5.92
C ALA A 13 10.39 -0.41 6.55
N CYS A 14 9.80 -0.16 7.71
CA CYS A 14 10.10 0.98 8.57
C CYS A 14 10.85 0.53 9.83
N PRO A 15 11.59 1.42 10.51
CA PRO A 15 12.21 1.07 11.78
C PRO A 15 11.15 0.56 12.78
N SER A 16 11.52 -0.45 13.58
CA SER A 16 10.59 -1.12 14.49
C SER A 16 9.90 -0.18 15.48
N THR A 17 10.56 0.90 15.87
CA THR A 17 10.03 1.97 16.73
C THR A 17 8.78 2.66 16.17
N TYR A 18 8.61 2.66 14.84
CA TYR A 18 7.51 3.32 14.14
C TYR A 18 6.49 2.33 13.56
N SER A 19 6.82 1.04 13.48
CA SER A 19 5.89 0.03 13.00
C SER A 19 4.65 -0.06 13.91
N GLY A 20 3.47 -0.06 13.32
CA GLY A 20 2.19 -0.04 14.02
C GLY A 20 1.78 1.32 14.56
N ARG A 21 2.63 2.36 14.47
CA ARG A 21 2.23 3.72 14.87
C ARG A 21 1.16 4.27 13.95
N VAL A 22 0.32 5.12 14.53
CA VAL A 22 -0.77 5.78 13.83
C VAL A 22 -0.43 7.25 13.60
N VAL A 23 -0.55 7.69 12.35
CA VAL A 23 -0.43 9.11 11.96
C VAL A 23 -1.78 9.59 11.48
N GLN A 24 -2.26 10.70 12.02
CA GLN A 24 -3.50 11.32 11.59
C GLN A 24 -3.22 12.43 10.57
N SER A 25 -4.10 12.58 9.60
CA SER A 25 -4.09 13.69 8.66
C SER A 25 -5.50 14.13 8.28
N LEU A 26 -5.63 15.41 7.98
CA LEU A 26 -6.80 15.99 7.32
C LEU A 26 -6.49 16.18 5.85
N VAL A 27 -7.27 15.50 4.99
CA VAL A 27 -7.00 15.45 3.55
C VAL A 27 -8.18 16.05 2.80
N ALA A 28 -7.93 17.03 1.95
CA ALA A 28 -8.97 17.59 1.10
C ALA A 28 -9.43 16.54 0.07
N LEU A 29 -10.74 16.37 -0.12
CA LEU A 29 -11.27 15.47 -1.15
C LEU A 29 -11.11 16.05 -2.56
N LYS A 30 -11.09 17.38 -2.66
CA LYS A 30 -10.85 18.13 -3.89
C LYS A 30 -9.73 19.13 -3.71
N GLN A 31 -8.93 19.26 -4.76
CA GLN A 31 -7.85 20.22 -4.87
C GLN A 31 -8.39 21.63 -5.17
N PRO A 32 -7.59 22.70 -4.99
CA PRO A 32 -8.03 24.06 -5.25
C PRO A 32 -8.47 24.34 -6.70
N ASN A 33 -7.94 23.57 -7.65
CA ASN A 33 -8.33 23.59 -9.07
C ASN A 33 -9.63 22.81 -9.37
N GLY A 34 -10.28 22.23 -8.34
CA GLY A 34 -11.50 21.46 -8.46
C GLY A 34 -11.33 19.98 -8.82
N THR A 35 -10.10 19.51 -9.08
CA THR A 35 -9.84 18.09 -9.37
C THR A 35 -9.91 17.25 -8.10
N ASP A 36 -10.30 15.99 -8.23
CA ASP A 36 -10.26 15.04 -7.11
C ASP A 36 -8.83 14.81 -6.63
N THR A 37 -8.67 14.63 -5.32
CA THR A 37 -7.39 14.23 -4.72
C THR A 37 -7.11 12.77 -5.04
N THR A 38 -5.99 12.49 -5.70
CA THR A 38 -5.58 11.12 -6.01
C THR A 38 -4.77 10.48 -4.89
N ILE A 39 -4.59 9.16 -4.94
CA ILE A 39 -3.72 8.44 -3.99
C ILE A 39 -2.25 8.86 -4.13
N GLU A 40 -1.79 9.22 -5.34
CA GLU A 40 -0.45 9.79 -5.52
C GLU A 40 -0.28 11.08 -4.72
N MET A 41 -1.24 12.00 -4.82
CA MET A 41 -1.23 13.26 -4.07
C MET A 41 -1.28 13.01 -2.55
N LEU A 42 -2.05 12.00 -2.13
CA LEU A 42 -2.11 11.57 -0.73
C LEU A 42 -0.73 11.18 -0.19
N LYS A 43 0.02 10.38 -0.95
CA LYS A 43 1.39 9.98 -0.59
C LYS A 43 2.35 11.16 -0.55
N ALA A 44 2.23 12.09 -1.50
CA ALA A 44 3.03 13.30 -1.53
C ALA A 44 2.76 14.20 -0.30
N GLN A 45 1.49 14.33 0.09
CA GLN A 45 1.10 15.05 1.31
C GLN A 45 1.68 14.37 2.56
N LEU A 46 1.57 13.04 2.67
CA LEU A 46 2.14 12.29 3.78
C LEU A 46 3.65 12.49 3.92
N ARG A 47 4.39 12.45 2.80
CA ARG A 47 5.85 12.66 2.81
C ARG A 47 6.26 14.06 3.24
N SER A 48 5.45 15.07 2.92
CA SER A 48 5.75 16.47 3.23
C SER A 48 5.31 16.89 4.63
N HIS A 49 4.43 16.12 5.29
CA HIS A 49 3.82 16.49 6.56
C HIS A 49 3.92 15.35 7.59
N TRP A 50 5.15 14.96 7.93
CA TRP A 50 5.37 14.06 9.06
C TRP A 50 5.28 14.82 10.40
N PRO A 51 4.74 14.19 11.46
CA PRO A 51 4.83 14.69 12.81
C PRO A 51 6.29 14.94 13.24
N GLU A 52 6.50 15.91 14.13
CA GLU A 52 7.87 16.30 14.53
C GLU A 52 8.65 15.17 15.20
N ASP A 53 7.97 14.29 15.93
CA ASP A 53 8.54 13.11 16.59
C ASP A 53 8.86 11.97 15.61
N MET A 54 8.53 12.12 14.32
CA MET A 54 8.77 11.14 13.26
C MET A 54 9.73 11.64 12.17
N LYS A 55 10.51 12.71 12.42
CA LYS A 55 11.48 13.23 11.45
C LYS A 55 12.53 12.20 11.03
N GLU A 56 13.04 11.41 11.97
CA GLU A 56 13.98 10.31 11.69
C GLU A 56 13.36 9.27 10.72
N LEU A 57 12.10 8.90 10.94
CA LEU A 57 11.39 8.01 10.01
C LEU A 57 11.34 8.62 8.61
N ALA A 58 10.99 9.91 8.51
CA ALA A 58 10.89 10.62 7.22
C ALA A 58 12.20 10.58 6.43
N GLU A 59 13.34 10.76 7.12
CA GLU A 59 14.67 10.66 6.54
C GLU A 59 15.00 9.22 6.11
N CYS A 60 14.66 8.21 6.91
CA CYS A 60 14.92 6.81 6.57
C CYS A 60 14.15 6.32 5.33
N ILE A 61 12.97 6.89 5.04
CA ILE A 61 12.06 6.37 4.01
C ILE A 61 11.90 7.33 2.82
N SER A 62 12.72 8.38 2.73
CA SER A 62 12.62 9.44 1.71
C SER A 62 12.51 8.86 0.30
N ASP A 63 13.34 7.86 -0.01
CA ASP A 63 13.42 7.21 -1.32
C ASP A 63 12.64 5.90 -1.41
N SER A 64 12.04 5.47 -0.31
CA SER A 64 11.31 4.20 -0.25
C SER A 64 9.97 4.29 -0.96
N ARG A 65 9.56 3.20 -1.61
CA ARG A 65 8.24 3.12 -2.24
C ARG A 65 7.17 2.99 -1.16
N ILE A 66 6.07 3.70 -1.36
CA ILE A 66 4.92 3.67 -0.45
C ILE A 66 3.71 3.11 -1.19
N ARG A 67 3.07 2.11 -0.58
CA ARG A 67 1.75 1.61 -0.97
C ARG A 67 0.73 2.01 0.09
N VAL A 68 -0.45 2.41 -0.36
CA VAL A 68 -1.59 2.72 0.52
C VAL A 68 -2.58 1.59 0.39
N LEU A 69 -3.02 1.05 1.52
CA LEU A 69 -4.02 -0.01 1.56
C LEU A 69 -5.24 0.45 2.35
N LYS A 70 -6.42 0.02 1.91
CA LYS A 70 -7.67 0.19 2.64
C LYS A 70 -8.46 -1.12 2.59
N ALA A 71 -8.94 -1.58 3.74
CA ALA A 71 -9.69 -2.84 3.87
C ALA A 71 -9.02 -4.04 3.18
N GLY A 72 -7.68 -4.12 3.27
CA GLY A 72 -6.88 -5.21 2.66
C GLY A 72 -6.54 -5.02 1.18
N CYS A 73 -7.10 -4.01 0.50
CA CYS A 73 -6.84 -3.74 -0.92
C CYS A 73 -5.77 -2.67 -1.09
N VAL A 74 -4.83 -2.87 -2.03
CA VAL A 74 -3.86 -1.85 -2.45
C VAL A 74 -4.56 -0.84 -3.36
N LEU A 75 -4.40 0.45 -3.07
CA LEU A 75 -4.98 1.54 -3.86
C LEU A 75 -3.98 1.98 -4.93
N ASN A 76 -4.47 2.28 -6.15
CA ASN A 76 -3.62 2.73 -7.24
C ASN A 76 -3.42 4.24 -7.22
N ASP A 77 -2.28 4.68 -7.70
CA ASP A 77 -1.82 6.08 -7.63
C ASP A 77 -2.76 7.05 -8.34
N GLY A 78 -3.36 6.63 -9.46
CA GLY A 78 -4.33 7.42 -10.23
C GLY A 78 -5.76 7.38 -9.71
N ASP A 79 -6.08 6.53 -8.71
CA ASP A 79 -7.43 6.46 -8.17
C ASP A 79 -7.77 7.73 -7.38
N SER A 80 -9.02 8.17 -7.46
CA SER A 80 -9.53 9.25 -6.60
C SER A 80 -9.73 8.73 -5.19
N LEU A 81 -9.27 9.47 -4.19
CA LEU A 81 -9.47 9.15 -2.77
C LEU A 81 -10.96 8.96 -2.46
N ALA A 82 -11.82 9.81 -3.04
CA ALA A 82 -13.26 9.77 -2.79
C ALA A 82 -13.87 8.42 -3.20
N GLN A 83 -13.39 7.79 -4.27
CA GLN A 83 -13.90 6.49 -4.76
C GLN A 83 -13.71 5.36 -3.73
N HIS A 84 -12.69 5.48 -2.89
CA HIS A 84 -12.35 4.47 -1.87
C HIS A 84 -13.07 4.69 -0.53
N LEU A 85 -13.83 5.78 -0.40
CA LEU A 85 -14.64 6.07 0.78
C LEU A 85 -16.05 5.51 0.63
N THR A 86 -16.45 4.69 1.60
CA THR A 86 -17.84 4.26 1.79
C THR A 86 -18.75 5.45 2.14
N ALA A 87 -20.06 5.30 1.93
CA ALA A 87 -21.02 6.35 2.28
C ALA A 87 -20.92 6.74 3.77
N SER A 88 -20.83 5.75 4.65
CA SER A 88 -20.71 5.97 6.10
C SER A 88 -19.40 6.66 6.49
N GLU A 89 -18.28 6.36 5.82
CA GLU A 89 -17.02 7.06 6.06
C GLU A 89 -17.08 8.52 5.61
N ARG A 90 -17.74 8.81 4.48
CA ARG A 90 -17.94 10.20 4.06
C ARG A 90 -18.81 10.95 5.06
N GLU A 91 -19.90 10.36 5.53
CA GLU A 91 -20.76 11.02 6.51
C GLU A 91 -20.06 11.26 7.85
N ALA A 92 -19.39 10.23 8.39
CA ALA A 92 -18.85 10.28 9.74
C ALA A 92 -17.46 10.95 9.85
N CYS A 93 -16.64 10.88 8.80
CA CYS A 93 -15.23 11.29 8.86
C CYS A 93 -14.95 12.61 8.12
N LEU A 94 -15.97 13.21 7.49
CA LEU A 94 -15.85 14.54 6.90
C LEU A 94 -15.71 15.59 8.00
N VAL A 95 -14.82 16.56 7.76
CA VAL A 95 -14.62 17.73 8.60
C VAL A 95 -14.71 18.99 7.76
N SER A 96 -15.12 20.09 8.40
CA SER A 96 -15.14 21.40 7.75
C SER A 96 -13.72 21.83 7.41
N GLY A 97 -13.58 22.67 6.37
CA GLY A 97 -12.28 23.19 5.94
C GLY A 97 -11.56 24.03 6.99
N ASP A 98 -12.30 24.56 7.96
CA ASP A 98 -11.78 25.42 9.04
C ASP A 98 -11.32 24.62 10.27
N THR A 99 -11.54 23.30 10.28
CA THR A 99 -11.06 22.43 11.35
C THR A 99 -9.54 22.31 11.27
N THR A 100 -8.86 22.84 12.29
CA THR A 100 -7.45 22.58 12.55
C THR A 100 -7.31 21.27 13.32
N ALA A 101 -6.21 20.57 13.10
CA ALA A 101 -5.84 19.43 13.95
C ALA A 101 -5.80 19.91 15.41
N GLY A 102 -6.71 19.40 16.24
CA GLY A 102 -6.82 19.74 17.66
C GLY A 102 -5.73 19.06 18.50
N ASP A 103 -5.86 19.11 19.82
CA ASP A 103 -4.98 18.34 20.70
C ASP A 103 -5.02 16.84 20.32
N ALA A 104 -3.85 16.21 20.22
CA ALA A 104 -3.68 14.87 19.63
C ALA A 104 -4.55 13.80 20.31
N ASN A 105 -4.92 14.03 21.58
CA ASN A 105 -5.73 13.11 22.36
C ASN A 105 -7.22 13.13 21.97
N ASP A 106 -7.78 14.31 21.68
CA ASP A 106 -9.15 14.46 21.22
C ASP A 106 -9.30 13.97 19.77
N GLU A 107 -8.25 14.14 18.98
CA GLU A 107 -8.24 13.78 17.57
C GLU A 107 -8.36 12.26 17.30
N ILE A 108 -7.72 11.43 18.14
CA ILE A 108 -7.73 9.96 18.03
C ILE A 108 -9.14 9.38 18.27
N GLN A 109 -9.95 10.04 19.09
CA GLN A 109 -11.29 9.56 19.43
C GLN A 109 -12.32 9.87 18.34
N GLN A 110 -12.05 10.82 17.45
CA GLN A 110 -13.04 11.20 16.44
C GLN A 110 -13.04 10.19 15.27
N PRO A 111 -14.20 10.00 14.61
CA PRO A 111 -14.31 9.08 13.49
C PRO A 111 -13.34 9.44 12.37
N SER A 112 -12.68 8.41 11.84
CA SER A 112 -11.65 8.54 10.81
C SER A 112 -11.60 7.31 9.95
N VAL A 113 -11.19 7.53 8.70
CA VAL A 113 -10.92 6.46 7.74
C VAL A 113 -9.60 5.81 8.11
N LEU A 114 -9.60 4.50 8.31
CA LEU A 114 -8.39 3.75 8.58
C LEU A 114 -7.74 3.30 7.28
N MET A 115 -6.47 3.64 7.09
CA MET A 115 -5.64 3.19 5.98
C MET A 115 -4.31 2.65 6.50
N HIS A 116 -3.70 1.73 5.75
CA HIS A 116 -2.33 1.30 6.02
C HIS A 116 -1.39 1.95 5.03
N VAL A 117 -0.28 2.45 5.54
CA VAL A 117 0.86 2.92 4.74
C VAL A 117 1.93 1.86 4.86
N VAL A 118 2.17 1.16 3.76
CA VAL A 118 3.17 0.09 3.67
C VAL A 118 4.40 0.66 2.99
N ILE A 119 5.47 0.78 3.77
CA ILE A 119 6.78 1.20 3.28
C ILE A 119 7.47 -0.03 2.71
N GLN A 120 7.88 0.03 1.45
CA GLN A 120 8.60 -1.05 0.79
C GLN A 120 10.08 -0.69 0.81
N GLY A 121 10.91 -1.61 1.34
CA GLY A 121 12.34 -1.38 1.44
C GLY A 121 12.99 -1.16 0.08
N ASN A 122 14.13 -0.48 0.08
CA ASN A 122 14.92 -0.19 -1.12
C ASN A 122 15.59 -1.47 -1.66
N ARG A 123 14.81 -2.48 -2.05
CA ARG A 123 15.29 -3.55 -2.92
C ARG A 123 15.01 -3.09 -4.35
N ALA A 124 16.02 -3.15 -5.21
CA ALA A 124 15.89 -2.78 -6.62
C ALA A 124 14.60 -3.39 -7.22
N PRO A 125 13.84 -2.66 -8.06
CA PRO A 125 12.64 -3.20 -8.68
C PRO A 125 12.98 -4.51 -9.38
N GLN A 126 12.29 -5.61 -9.02
CA GLN A 126 12.28 -6.78 -9.87
C GLN A 126 11.70 -6.34 -11.21
N ALA A 127 12.51 -6.47 -12.27
CA ALA A 127 12.05 -6.28 -13.62
C ALA A 127 10.86 -7.22 -13.87
N GLU A 128 9.77 -6.68 -14.41
CA GLU A 128 8.70 -7.51 -14.97
C GLU A 128 9.30 -8.30 -16.13
N ASP A 129 9.63 -9.56 -15.88
CA ASP A 129 10.02 -10.52 -16.91
C ASP A 129 8.79 -10.73 -17.83
N SER A 130 8.72 -9.87 -18.85
CA SER A 130 7.88 -10.06 -20.02
C SER A 130 8.40 -11.28 -20.78
N LYS A 131 8.07 -12.48 -20.29
CA LYS A 131 8.36 -13.74 -20.97
C LYS A 131 7.30 -14.01 -22.02
N GLU A 132 7.26 -13.15 -23.04
CA GLU A 132 6.63 -13.48 -24.32
C GLU A 132 7.74 -13.82 -25.31
N LYS A 133 7.94 -15.13 -25.52
CA LYS A 133 8.43 -15.66 -26.79
C LYS A 133 7.97 -17.11 -26.95
N SER A 134 6.80 -17.24 -27.55
CA SER A 134 6.39 -18.42 -28.29
C SER A 134 7.40 -18.71 -29.41
N LYS A 135 7.94 -19.93 -29.47
CA LYS A 135 8.24 -20.58 -30.76
C LYS A 135 8.21 -22.11 -30.66
N MET A 136 7.10 -22.64 -31.18
CA MET A 136 6.85 -23.93 -31.82
C MET A 136 8.09 -24.80 -32.20
N SER A 137 8.07 -26.03 -31.69
CA SER A 137 8.14 -27.37 -32.37
C SER A 137 9.16 -27.73 -33.46
N SER A 138 9.55 -29.02 -33.41
CA SER A 138 10.02 -29.95 -34.49
C SER A 138 11.57 -30.02 -34.65
N THR A 139 12.34 -31.13 -34.70
CA THR A 139 12.13 -32.57 -35.01
C THR A 139 13.48 -33.35 -34.89
N LEU A 140 13.46 -34.64 -34.43
CA LEU A 140 14.37 -35.84 -34.63
C LEU A 140 15.89 -35.72 -34.31
N GLU A 141 16.71 -36.72 -33.92
CA GLU A 141 16.65 -38.20 -33.76
C GLU A 141 17.92 -38.70 -33.02
N GLY A 142 17.86 -39.88 -32.38
CA GLY A 142 19.01 -40.77 -32.04
C GLY A 142 19.67 -40.57 -30.66
N GLY A 143 19.98 -41.57 -29.82
CA GLY A 143 19.85 -43.03 -29.88
C GLY A 143 20.62 -43.69 -28.72
N ASN A 144 19.89 -44.48 -27.91
CA ASN A 144 20.22 -45.71 -27.15
C ASN A 144 21.34 -45.85 -26.07
N SER A 145 21.04 -46.80 -25.16
CA SER A 145 21.81 -47.50 -24.11
C SER A 145 21.75 -46.88 -22.71
N GLY A 146 21.29 -47.51 -21.62
CA GLY A 146 20.78 -48.85 -21.30
C GLY A 146 20.73 -49.02 -19.76
N GLU A 147 19.78 -49.82 -19.26
CA GLU A 147 19.62 -50.33 -17.86
C GLU A 147 19.41 -49.30 -16.72
N GLY A 148 18.47 -49.40 -15.78
CA GLY A 148 17.48 -50.40 -15.42
C GLY A 148 17.13 -50.22 -13.93
N HIS A 149 15.90 -49.84 -13.60
CA HIS A 149 15.11 -50.34 -12.45
C HIS A 149 13.83 -49.51 -12.27
N GLU A 150 12.70 -50.21 -12.27
CA GLU A 150 11.40 -49.78 -11.75
C GLU A 150 11.56 -49.39 -10.25
N VAL A 151 10.78 -48.46 -9.69
CA VAL A 151 9.46 -48.73 -9.12
C VAL A 151 8.75 -47.40 -8.79
N LYS A 152 7.49 -47.30 -9.24
CA LYS A 152 6.45 -46.35 -8.80
C LYS A 152 6.29 -46.33 -7.28
N LYS A 153 6.05 -45.15 -6.69
CA LYS A 153 4.88 -44.94 -5.81
C LYS A 153 4.65 -43.46 -5.50
N ASP A 154 3.50 -42.99 -5.96
CA ASP A 154 2.75 -41.86 -5.40
C ASP A 154 2.64 -41.95 -3.88
N SER A 155 2.77 -40.83 -3.18
CA SER A 155 2.04 -40.61 -1.93
C SER A 155 1.98 -39.13 -1.56
N CYS A 156 0.80 -38.56 -1.80
CA CYS A 156 0.31 -37.33 -1.22
C CYS A 156 -0.15 -37.61 0.22
N CYS A 157 0.21 -36.76 1.19
CA CYS A 157 -0.41 -36.75 2.51
C CYS A 157 -0.59 -35.30 3.00
N CYS A 158 -1.79 -34.77 2.78
CA CYS A 158 -2.39 -33.78 3.66
C CYS A 158 -2.69 -34.44 5.02
N VAL A 159 -2.43 -33.74 6.13
CA VAL A 159 -3.03 -34.06 7.43
C VAL A 159 -3.66 -32.79 7.98
N MET A 160 -4.90 -32.98 8.43
CA MET A 160 -5.82 -31.98 9.01
C MET A 160 -5.23 -31.22 10.19
#